data_AF-A0A1G2B928-F1
#
_entry.id   AF-A0A1G2B928-F1
#
_cell.length_a   1.000
_cell.length_b   1.000
_cell.length_c   1.000
_cell.angle_alpha   90.00
_cell.angle_beta   90.00
_cell.angle_gamma   90.00
#
_symmetry.space_group_name_H-M   'P 1'
#
loop_
_entity.id
_entity.type
_entity.pdbx_description
1 polymer ?
#
loop_
_entity_poly.entity_id
_entity_poly.type
_entity_poly.pdbx_seq_one_letter_code
_entity_poly.pdbx_strand_id
1 'polypeptide(L)'
;MGIFYHAQAVYENFTNATDKVYNTVMETQILDIITLAASLGGFFIAAYIFRKKEKKQVLACPIGASCDLVVKSEHSQFFGIRLEILGMIYYGIVFASAVFFLLAPDLGTQTIKLLFIALSATAFLFSLYLTFLQAFVIRDWCSWCLLSAGMTTVILLTTFIGANANIIDTLAAIHDSLIVFHVLGVVLGFGGTVMADIMFFKFLKDGKVSTFENDVLRTISQVIWFALALLLLTGAGLFVAEMELLSGSPKFLTKMVVVGVILVNGALLNIFIAPHFEKIIFGGVGADEQLIRFRRLKKLAFALGAISTLSWGSAFLLGALRRIPMDLGTALGVYGAVLLIGVMVSQIMERRMRR
;
A
#
# COMPACT_ATOMS: atom_id res chain seq x y z
N MET A 1 -33.74 -7.62 -55.18
CA MET A 1 -32.91 -8.47 -54.29
C MET A 1 -32.00 -7.67 -53.36
N GLY A 2 -31.19 -6.71 -53.87
CA GLY A 2 -30.23 -5.95 -53.04
C GLY A 2 -30.82 -5.14 -51.86
N ILE A 3 -32.03 -4.57 -52.00
CA ILE A 3 -32.68 -3.78 -50.92
C ILE A 3 -33.06 -4.65 -49.71
N PHE A 4 -33.47 -5.90 -49.95
CA PHE A 4 -33.86 -6.83 -48.88
C PHE A 4 -32.63 -7.30 -48.08
N TYR A 5 -31.53 -7.61 -48.76
CA TYR A 5 -30.25 -7.94 -48.10
C TYR A 5 -29.70 -6.77 -47.29
N HIS A 6 -29.82 -5.54 -47.81
CA HIS A 6 -29.38 -4.36 -47.08
C HIS A 6 -30.24 -4.08 -45.83
N ALA A 7 -31.56 -4.26 -45.90
CA ALA A 7 -32.44 -4.11 -44.75
C ALA A 7 -32.16 -5.15 -43.66
N GLN A 8 -31.87 -6.39 -44.05
CA GLN A 8 -31.54 -7.46 -43.11
C GLN A 8 -30.18 -7.24 -42.42
N ALA A 9 -29.15 -6.81 -43.16
CA ALA A 9 -27.86 -6.47 -42.57
C ALA A 9 -27.93 -5.28 -41.59
N VAL A 10 -28.79 -4.29 -41.87
CA VAL A 10 -29.04 -3.16 -40.96
C VAL A 10 -29.78 -3.61 -39.70
N TYR A 11 -30.78 -4.49 -39.85
CA TYR A 11 -31.51 -5.06 -38.71
C TYR A 11 -30.60 -5.91 -37.81
N GLU A 12 -29.79 -6.81 -38.38
CA GLU A 12 -28.83 -7.63 -37.63
C GLU A 12 -27.78 -6.78 -36.91
N ASN A 13 -27.26 -5.72 -37.55
CA ASN A 13 -26.34 -4.79 -36.89
C ASN A 13 -27.00 -4.03 -35.74
N PHE A 14 -28.27 -3.62 -35.90
CA PHE A 14 -29.01 -2.95 -34.85
C PHE A 14 -29.28 -3.87 -33.65
N THR A 15 -29.76 -5.11 -33.89
CA THR A 15 -30.01 -6.09 -32.83
C THR A 15 -28.72 -6.45 -32.09
N ASN A 16 -27.63 -6.70 -32.81
CA ASN A 16 -26.32 -6.98 -32.22
C ASN A 16 -25.81 -5.82 -31.36
N ALA A 17 -26.05 -4.56 -31.79
CA ALA A 17 -25.67 -3.39 -31.02
C ALA A 17 -26.52 -3.25 -29.74
N THR A 18 -27.84 -3.43 -29.82
CA THR A 18 -28.72 -3.39 -28.64
C THR A 18 -28.43 -4.51 -27.65
N ASP A 19 -28.18 -5.74 -28.14
CA ASP A 19 -27.84 -6.87 -27.27
C ASP A 19 -26.51 -6.66 -26.58
N LYS A 20 -25.53 -6.08 -27.28
CA LYS A 20 -24.24 -5.72 -26.69
C LYS A 20 -24.38 -4.67 -25.60
N VAL A 21 -25.21 -3.63 -25.81
CA VAL A 21 -25.48 -2.60 -24.79
C VAL A 21 -26.22 -3.21 -23.60
N TYR A 22 -27.25 -4.01 -23.83
CA TYR A 22 -28.03 -4.67 -22.78
C TYR A 22 -27.15 -5.59 -21.91
N ASN A 23 -26.34 -6.44 -22.54
CA ASN A 23 -25.43 -7.34 -21.83
C ASN A 23 -24.37 -6.56 -21.01
N THR A 24 -23.84 -5.47 -21.57
CA THR A 24 -22.87 -4.62 -20.85
C THR A 24 -23.50 -3.95 -19.63
N VAL A 25 -24.73 -3.42 -19.76
CA VAL A 25 -25.45 -2.81 -18.62
C VAL A 25 -25.75 -3.86 -17.55
N MET A 26 -26.25 -5.03 -17.95
CA MET A 26 -26.55 -6.14 -17.03
C MET A 26 -25.30 -6.59 -16.26
N GLU A 27 -24.15 -6.74 -16.93
CA GLU A 27 -22.88 -7.09 -16.28
C GLU A 27 -22.46 -6.04 -15.25
N THR A 28 -22.56 -4.74 -15.58
CA THR A 28 -22.20 -3.67 -14.62
C THR A 28 -23.11 -3.63 -13.40
N GLN A 29 -24.41 -3.86 -13.56
CA GLN A 29 -25.37 -3.89 -12.44
C GLN A 29 -25.11 -5.08 -11.49
N ILE A 30 -24.73 -6.24 -12.03
CA ILE A 30 -24.37 -7.41 -11.21
C ILE A 30 -23.14 -7.09 -10.35
N LEU A 31 -22.11 -6.44 -10.93
CA LEU A 31 -20.91 -6.04 -10.18
C LEU A 31 -21.23 -5.02 -9.07
N ASP A 32 -22.14 -4.09 -9.32
CA ASP A 32 -22.59 -3.12 -8.32
C ASP A 32 -23.37 -3.78 -7.17
N ILE A 33 -24.21 -4.78 -7.46
CA ILE A 33 -24.91 -5.58 -6.44
C ILE A 33 -23.91 -6.35 -5.57
N ILE A 34 -22.89 -6.97 -6.18
CA ILE A 34 -21.82 -7.66 -5.45
C ILE A 34 -21.07 -6.66 -4.56
N THR A 35 -20.76 -5.48 -5.07
CA THR A 35 -20.09 -4.40 -4.32
C THR A 35 -20.94 -3.94 -3.14
N LEU A 36 -22.26 -3.81 -3.33
CA LEU A 36 -23.22 -3.46 -2.28
C LEU A 36 -23.24 -4.54 -1.18
N ALA A 37 -23.32 -5.82 -1.55
CA ALA A 37 -23.33 -6.93 -0.59
C ALA A 37 -22.00 -7.02 0.19
N ALA A 38 -20.87 -6.90 -0.51
CA ALA A 38 -19.54 -6.94 0.10
C ALA A 38 -19.30 -5.76 1.05
N SER A 39 -19.71 -4.56 0.67
CA SER A 39 -19.59 -3.37 1.53
C SER A 39 -20.48 -3.47 2.76
N LEU A 40 -21.71 -3.96 2.63
CA LEU A 40 -22.59 -4.21 3.76
C LEU A 40 -21.99 -5.25 4.73
N GLY A 41 -21.47 -6.37 4.20
CA GLY A 41 -20.77 -7.39 5.00
C GLY A 41 -19.56 -6.83 5.73
N GLY A 42 -18.72 -6.06 5.03
CA GLY A 42 -17.57 -5.36 5.60
C GLY A 42 -17.95 -4.40 6.73
N PHE A 43 -19.01 -3.61 6.54
CA PHE A 43 -19.53 -2.68 7.54
C PHE A 43 -19.94 -3.42 8.82
N PHE A 44 -20.69 -4.52 8.70
CA PHE A 44 -21.12 -5.30 9.87
C PHE A 44 -19.95 -5.96 10.59
N ILE A 45 -18.92 -6.42 9.87
CA ILE A 45 -17.69 -6.94 10.49
C ILE A 45 -17.01 -5.85 11.32
N ALA A 46 -16.83 -4.65 10.74
CA ALA A 46 -16.23 -3.52 11.42
C ALA A 46 -17.05 -3.09 12.65
N ALA A 47 -18.37 -2.99 12.52
CA ALA A 47 -19.29 -2.67 13.61
C ALA A 47 -19.29 -3.75 14.72
N TYR A 48 -19.16 -5.03 14.36
CA TYR A 48 -19.05 -6.12 15.31
C TYR A 48 -17.77 -5.99 16.16
N ILE A 49 -16.61 -5.77 15.52
CA ILE A 49 -15.34 -5.54 16.20
C ILE A 49 -15.44 -4.31 17.11
N PHE A 50 -16.00 -3.21 16.61
CA PHE A 50 -16.22 -1.99 17.38
C PHE A 50 -17.02 -2.26 18.67
N ARG A 51 -18.19 -2.88 18.55
CA ARG A 51 -19.07 -3.18 19.69
C ARG A 51 -18.39 -4.10 20.71
N LYS A 52 -17.60 -5.07 20.25
CA LYS A 52 -16.89 -5.99 21.13
C LYS A 52 -15.77 -5.29 21.90
N LYS A 53 -15.00 -4.42 21.23
CA LYS A 53 -13.97 -3.58 21.87
C LYS A 53 -14.58 -2.61 22.88
N GLU A 54 -15.68 -1.95 22.53
CA GLU A 54 -16.39 -1.03 23.42
C GLU A 54 -16.91 -1.72 24.70
N LYS A 55 -17.50 -2.91 24.55
CA LYS A 55 -17.96 -3.73 25.68
C LYS A 55 -16.84 -4.47 26.42
N LYS A 56 -15.57 -4.28 26.03
CA LYS A 56 -14.40 -4.99 26.56
C LYS A 56 -14.54 -6.52 26.56
N GLN A 57 -15.30 -7.06 25.61
CA GLN A 57 -15.52 -8.49 25.48
C GLN A 57 -14.41 -9.13 24.66
N VAL A 58 -14.08 -10.38 24.98
CA VAL A 58 -13.13 -11.18 24.19
C VAL A 58 -13.74 -11.48 22.83
N LEU A 59 -12.92 -11.32 21.78
CA LEU A 59 -13.30 -11.65 20.42
C LEU A 59 -13.09 -13.16 20.18
N ALA A 60 -14.16 -13.88 19.89
CA ALA A 60 -14.05 -15.28 19.46
C ALA A 60 -13.43 -15.33 18.06
N CYS A 61 -12.48 -16.26 17.86
CA CYS A 61 -11.76 -16.42 16.60
C CYS A 61 -12.09 -17.80 16.00
N PRO A 62 -12.93 -17.86 14.94
CA PRO A 62 -13.30 -19.10 14.26
C PRO A 62 -12.14 -20.04 13.86
N ILE A 63 -10.96 -19.49 13.56
CA ILE A 63 -9.78 -20.24 13.12
C ILE A 63 -8.89 -20.76 14.27
N GLY A 64 -9.32 -20.58 15.54
CA GLY A 64 -8.57 -21.04 16.71
C GLY A 64 -7.37 -20.15 17.12
N ALA A 65 -7.18 -19.01 16.46
CA ALA A 65 -6.15 -18.02 16.73
C ALA A 65 -6.59 -16.96 17.76
N SER A 66 -5.74 -16.00 18.14
CA SER A 66 -6.10 -14.94 19.09
C SER A 66 -6.46 -13.64 18.39
N CYS A 67 -7.66 -13.58 17.84
CA CYS A 67 -8.22 -12.36 17.25
C CYS A 67 -8.12 -11.13 18.21
N ASP A 68 -8.24 -11.35 19.53
CA ASP A 68 -8.14 -10.31 20.57
C ASP A 68 -6.75 -9.64 20.63
N LEU A 69 -5.66 -10.42 20.43
CA LEU A 69 -4.29 -9.88 20.39
C LEU A 69 -4.11 -8.92 19.21
N VAL A 70 -4.70 -9.26 18.07
CA VAL A 70 -4.61 -8.43 16.85
C VAL A 70 -5.42 -7.14 17.02
N VAL A 71 -6.70 -7.22 17.40
CA VAL A 71 -7.59 -6.05 17.41
C VAL A 71 -7.33 -5.07 18.56
N LYS A 72 -6.55 -5.47 19.57
CA LYS A 72 -6.07 -4.62 20.67
C LYS A 72 -4.59 -4.26 20.57
N SER A 73 -3.90 -4.69 19.51
CA SER A 73 -2.50 -4.33 19.27
C SER A 73 -2.34 -2.82 19.06
N GLU A 74 -1.10 -2.33 19.18
CA GLU A 74 -0.76 -0.94 18.86
C GLU A 74 -1.06 -0.56 17.40
N HIS A 75 -1.08 -1.55 16.50
CA HIS A 75 -1.40 -1.38 15.09
C HIS A 75 -2.91 -1.27 14.83
N SER A 76 -3.76 -1.40 15.85
CA SER A 76 -5.22 -1.27 15.74
C SER A 76 -5.72 0.19 15.64
N GLN A 77 -4.79 1.14 15.49
CA GLN A 77 -5.05 2.56 15.32
C GLN A 77 -4.21 3.15 14.19
N PHE A 78 -4.78 4.07 13.43
CA PHE A 78 -4.11 4.82 12.38
C PHE A 78 -4.38 6.32 12.58
N PHE A 79 -3.31 7.12 12.74
CA PHE A 79 -3.40 8.53 13.17
C PHE A 79 -4.30 8.77 14.39
N GLY A 80 -4.26 7.84 15.37
CA GLY A 80 -5.09 7.88 16.58
C GLY A 80 -6.55 7.45 16.39
N ILE A 81 -6.99 7.20 15.16
CA ILE A 81 -8.33 6.71 14.85
C ILE A 81 -8.32 5.18 14.87
N ARG A 82 -9.30 4.58 15.55
CA ARG A 82 -9.46 3.12 15.60
C ARG A 82 -9.80 2.56 14.21
N LEU A 83 -9.13 1.48 13.81
CA LEU A 83 -9.30 0.89 12.47
C LEU A 83 -10.75 0.47 12.17
N GLU A 84 -11.48 -0.03 13.16
CA GLU A 84 -12.89 -0.40 12.98
C GLU A 84 -13.79 0.79 12.61
N ILE A 85 -13.45 2.01 13.04
CA ILE A 85 -14.19 3.23 12.67
C ILE A 85 -13.87 3.60 11.22
N LEU A 86 -12.58 3.58 10.86
CA LEU A 86 -12.16 3.82 9.47
C LEU A 86 -12.79 2.80 8.51
N GLY A 87 -12.87 1.53 8.92
CA GLY A 87 -13.57 0.48 8.19
C GLY A 87 -15.05 0.79 7.99
N MET A 88 -15.79 1.16 9.04
CA MET A 88 -17.19 1.55 8.92
C MET A 88 -17.40 2.74 7.97
N ILE A 89 -16.52 3.75 8.03
CA ILE A 89 -16.59 4.92 7.12
C ILE A 89 -16.33 4.47 5.67
N TYR A 90 -15.27 3.72 5.42
CA TYR A 90 -14.93 3.20 4.10
C TYR A 90 -16.07 2.38 3.50
N TYR A 91 -16.56 1.37 4.23
CA TYR A 91 -17.64 0.52 3.76
C TYR A 91 -18.96 1.29 3.57
N GLY A 92 -19.24 2.28 4.42
CA GLY A 92 -20.39 3.16 4.26
C GLY A 92 -20.32 4.00 2.98
N ILE A 93 -19.16 4.56 2.67
CA ILE A 93 -18.93 5.31 1.41
C ILE A 93 -19.11 4.39 0.21
N VAL A 94 -18.52 3.20 0.22
CA VAL A 94 -18.65 2.23 -0.88
C VAL A 94 -20.11 1.79 -1.04
N PHE A 95 -20.81 1.51 0.05
CA PHE A 95 -22.23 1.15 0.01
C PHE A 95 -23.07 2.25 -0.65
N ALA A 96 -22.90 3.50 -0.22
CA ALA A 96 -23.60 4.65 -0.80
C ALA A 96 -23.27 4.83 -2.30
N SER A 97 -22.01 4.59 -2.69
CA SER A 97 -21.60 4.65 -4.10
C SER A 97 -22.24 3.57 -4.95
N ALA A 98 -22.31 2.32 -4.46
CA ALA A 98 -22.95 1.22 -5.16
C ALA A 98 -24.45 1.48 -5.34
N VAL A 99 -25.13 2.01 -4.31
CA VAL A 99 -26.54 2.44 -4.42
C VAL A 99 -26.69 3.55 -5.46
N PHE A 100 -25.80 4.55 -5.47
CA PHE A 100 -25.84 5.64 -6.44
C PHE A 100 -25.72 5.13 -7.89
N PHE A 101 -24.77 4.24 -8.19
CA PHE A 101 -24.60 3.69 -9.53
C PHE A 101 -25.75 2.76 -9.97
N LEU A 102 -26.37 2.03 -9.03
CA LEU A 102 -27.57 1.23 -9.31
C LEU A 102 -28.79 2.08 -9.65
N LEU A 103 -28.98 3.22 -8.97
CA LEU A 103 -30.15 4.07 -9.14
C LEU A 103 -30.01 5.07 -10.29
N ALA A 104 -28.79 5.52 -10.58
CA ALA A 104 -28.52 6.54 -11.59
C ALA A 104 -27.28 6.18 -12.43
N PRO A 105 -27.32 5.08 -13.20
CA PRO A 105 -26.17 4.60 -13.97
C PRO A 105 -25.63 5.65 -14.96
N ASP A 106 -26.51 6.49 -15.51
CA ASP A 106 -26.16 7.51 -16.51
C ASP A 106 -25.42 8.73 -15.91
N LEU A 107 -25.49 8.96 -14.59
CA LEU A 107 -24.79 10.07 -13.91
C LEU A 107 -23.35 9.71 -13.50
N GLY A 108 -22.99 8.43 -13.62
CA GLY A 108 -21.68 7.92 -13.23
C GLY A 108 -20.58 8.25 -14.23
N THR A 109 -20.01 9.47 -14.15
CA THR A 109 -18.86 9.83 -15.00
C THR A 109 -17.65 8.91 -14.77
N GLN A 110 -16.82 8.71 -15.80
CA GLN A 110 -15.62 7.88 -15.69
C GLN A 110 -14.65 8.38 -14.60
N THR A 111 -14.58 9.70 -14.39
CA THR A 111 -13.81 10.31 -13.30
C THR A 111 -14.29 9.84 -11.94
N ILE A 112 -15.61 9.78 -11.70
CA ILE A 112 -16.17 9.30 -10.43
C ILE A 112 -15.85 7.82 -10.23
N LYS A 113 -16.00 6.98 -11.28
CA LYS A 113 -15.62 5.56 -11.22
C LYS A 113 -14.14 5.39 -10.88
N LEU A 114 -13.26 6.17 -11.51
CA LEU A 114 -11.82 6.15 -11.24
C LEU A 114 -11.48 6.55 -9.79
N LEU A 115 -12.18 7.53 -9.22
CA LEU A 115 -12.01 7.91 -7.81
C LEU A 115 -12.39 6.77 -6.87
N PHE A 116 -13.47 6.03 -7.15
CA PHE A 116 -13.86 4.87 -6.34
C PHE A 116 -12.90 3.68 -6.48
N ILE A 117 -12.34 3.46 -7.67
CA ILE A 117 -11.26 2.49 -7.87
C ILE A 117 -10.04 2.89 -7.06
N ALA A 118 -9.62 4.17 -7.10
CA ALA A 118 -8.49 4.65 -6.32
C ALA A 118 -8.72 4.52 -4.81
N LEU A 119 -9.93 4.83 -4.32
CA LEU A 119 -10.33 4.62 -2.92
C LEU A 119 -10.26 3.14 -2.53
N SER A 120 -10.82 2.26 -3.35
CA SER A 120 -10.83 0.80 -3.11
C SER A 120 -9.42 0.20 -3.18
N ALA A 121 -8.59 0.67 -4.10
CA ALA A 121 -7.19 0.27 -4.22
C ALA A 121 -6.38 0.74 -3.00
N THR A 122 -6.65 1.93 -2.48
CA THR A 122 -6.06 2.42 -1.22
C THR A 122 -6.43 1.50 -0.05
N ALA A 123 -7.72 1.17 0.09
CA ALA A 123 -8.20 0.27 1.14
C ALA A 123 -7.61 -1.13 1.02
N PHE A 124 -7.46 -1.64 -0.20
CA PHE A 124 -6.83 -2.94 -0.46
C PHE A 124 -5.35 -2.95 -0.09
N LEU A 125 -4.57 -1.95 -0.53
CA LEU A 125 -3.15 -1.82 -0.15
C LEU A 125 -2.99 -1.70 1.37
N PHE A 126 -3.86 -0.95 2.03
CA PHE A 126 -3.88 -0.85 3.49
C PHE A 126 -4.23 -2.20 4.15
N SER A 127 -5.17 -2.96 3.58
CA SER A 127 -5.53 -4.30 4.07
C SER A 127 -4.40 -5.31 3.89
N LEU A 128 -3.65 -5.25 2.78
CA LEU A 128 -2.43 -6.03 2.58
C LEU A 128 -1.38 -5.69 3.64
N TYR A 129 -1.18 -4.40 3.94
CA TYR A 129 -0.29 -3.97 5.01
C TYR A 129 -0.70 -4.53 6.39
N LEU A 130 -1.97 -4.41 6.76
CA LEU A 130 -2.46 -4.98 8.03
C LEU A 130 -2.37 -6.51 8.08
N THR A 131 -2.51 -7.18 6.93
CA THR A 131 -2.32 -8.63 6.82
C THR A 131 -0.85 -9.01 6.97
N PHE A 132 0.06 -8.22 6.39
CA PHE A 132 1.50 -8.36 6.59
C PHE A 132 1.89 -8.21 8.07
N LEU A 133 1.34 -7.21 8.77
CA LEU A 133 1.58 -7.04 10.21
C LEU A 133 1.10 -8.24 11.02
N GLN A 134 -0.09 -8.79 10.73
CA GLN A 134 -0.58 -10.00 11.38
C GLN A 134 0.37 -11.18 11.17
N ALA A 135 0.81 -11.41 9.94
CA ALA A 135 1.65 -12.55 9.57
C ALA A 135 3.04 -12.50 10.21
N PHE A 136 3.72 -11.34 10.18
CA PHE A 136 5.15 -11.28 10.50
C PHE A 136 5.50 -10.49 11.76
N VAL A 137 4.72 -9.47 12.09
CA VAL A 137 4.99 -8.57 13.24
C VAL A 137 4.26 -9.08 14.48
N ILE A 138 2.93 -9.17 14.43
CA ILE A 138 2.09 -9.66 15.53
C ILE A 138 2.23 -11.19 15.68
N ARG A 139 2.39 -11.90 14.55
CA ARG A 139 2.50 -13.36 14.48
C ARG A 139 1.28 -14.08 15.04
N ASP A 140 0.11 -13.49 14.83
CA ASP A 140 -1.20 -14.05 15.15
C ASP A 140 -2.22 -13.60 14.11
N TRP A 141 -3.25 -14.41 13.89
CA TRP A 141 -4.23 -14.21 12.82
C TRP A 141 -5.58 -13.81 13.39
N CYS A 142 -6.23 -12.83 12.75
CA CYS A 142 -7.60 -12.46 13.06
C CYS A 142 -8.53 -12.78 11.89
N SER A 143 -9.35 -13.82 12.05
CA SER A 143 -10.34 -14.24 11.03
C SER A 143 -11.29 -13.11 10.61
N TRP A 144 -11.72 -12.24 11.52
CA TRP A 144 -12.57 -11.09 11.20
C TRP A 144 -11.83 -10.04 10.36
N CYS A 145 -10.55 -9.79 10.65
CA CYS A 145 -9.72 -8.90 9.85
C CYS A 145 -9.43 -9.47 8.45
N LEU A 146 -9.16 -10.78 8.36
CA LEU A 146 -8.96 -11.46 7.08
C LEU A 146 -10.24 -11.48 6.22
N LEU A 147 -11.40 -11.69 6.85
CA LEU A 147 -12.68 -11.61 6.15
C LEU A 147 -12.94 -10.20 5.63
N SER A 148 -12.66 -9.16 6.43
CA SER A 148 -12.73 -7.76 5.99
C SER A 148 -11.76 -7.49 4.82
N ALA A 149 -10.53 -7.98 4.87
CA ALA A 149 -9.57 -7.88 3.76
C ALA A 149 -10.10 -8.57 2.49
N GLY A 150 -10.77 -9.72 2.64
CA GLY A 150 -11.48 -10.40 1.56
C GLY A 150 -12.58 -9.54 0.94
N MET A 151 -13.44 -8.92 1.76
CA MET A 151 -14.50 -8.02 1.27
C MET A 151 -13.93 -6.81 0.50
N THR A 152 -12.85 -6.22 1.02
CA THR A 152 -12.15 -5.11 0.35
C THR A 152 -11.55 -5.55 -0.99
N THR A 153 -11.03 -6.78 -1.07
CA THR A 153 -10.52 -7.35 -2.32
C THR A 153 -11.64 -7.54 -3.35
N VAL A 154 -12.79 -8.07 -2.93
CA VAL A 154 -13.96 -8.22 -3.80
C VAL A 154 -14.41 -6.86 -4.35
N ILE A 155 -14.51 -5.84 -3.49
CA ILE A 155 -14.88 -4.47 -3.87
C ILE A 155 -13.90 -3.89 -4.91
N LEU A 156 -12.59 -4.08 -4.71
CA LEU A 156 -11.60 -3.61 -5.68
C LEU A 156 -11.78 -4.30 -7.04
N LEU A 157 -11.97 -5.62 -7.05
CA LEU A 157 -12.13 -6.38 -8.29
C LEU A 157 -13.41 -5.96 -9.03
N THR A 158 -14.54 -5.85 -8.34
CA THR A 158 -15.81 -5.47 -8.96
C THR A 158 -15.79 -4.04 -9.49
N THR A 159 -15.23 -3.09 -8.72
CA THR A 159 -15.10 -1.69 -9.17
C THR A 159 -14.13 -1.55 -10.33
N PHE A 160 -13.05 -2.33 -10.37
CA PHE A 160 -12.09 -2.33 -11.47
C PHE A 160 -12.68 -2.96 -12.74
N ILE A 161 -13.37 -4.10 -12.64
CA ILE A 161 -14.01 -4.77 -13.79
C ILE A 161 -15.19 -3.94 -14.33
N GLY A 162 -15.94 -3.27 -13.47
CA GLY A 162 -17.03 -2.37 -13.85
C GLY A 162 -16.58 -1.03 -14.45
N ALA A 163 -15.26 -0.79 -14.51
CA ALA A 163 -14.67 0.34 -15.18
C ALA A 163 -14.54 0.06 -16.69
N ASN A 164 -15.06 0.95 -17.52
CA ASN A 164 -15.10 0.74 -18.98
C ASN A 164 -13.74 1.03 -19.65
N ALA A 165 -13.64 0.70 -20.94
CA ALA A 165 -12.45 0.82 -21.79
C ALA A 165 -11.77 2.20 -21.88
N ASN A 166 -12.38 3.26 -21.33
CA ASN A 166 -11.85 4.63 -21.35
C ASN A 166 -10.99 4.98 -20.12
N ILE A 167 -10.55 3.98 -19.35
CA ILE A 167 -9.70 4.21 -18.17
C ILE A 167 -8.37 4.86 -18.56
N ILE A 168 -7.80 4.48 -19.71
CA ILE A 168 -6.55 5.03 -20.22
C ILE A 168 -6.74 6.51 -20.55
N ASP A 169 -7.80 6.87 -21.28
CA ASP A 169 -8.10 8.27 -21.63
C ASP A 169 -8.35 9.13 -20.39
N THR A 170 -9.04 8.58 -19.39
CA THR A 170 -9.32 9.29 -18.14
C THR A 170 -8.03 9.49 -17.34
N LEU A 171 -7.16 8.48 -17.26
CA LEU A 171 -5.85 8.58 -16.62
C LEU A 171 -4.94 9.57 -17.34
N ALA A 172 -4.96 9.59 -18.67
CA ALA A 172 -4.25 10.58 -19.47
C ALA A 172 -4.77 11.99 -19.21
N ALA A 173 -6.09 12.17 -19.07
CA ALA A 173 -6.70 13.47 -18.76
C ALA A 173 -6.31 14.01 -17.36
N ILE A 174 -6.01 13.13 -16.39
CA ILE A 174 -5.57 13.53 -15.05
C ILE A 174 -4.06 13.37 -14.82
N HIS A 175 -3.28 13.15 -15.89
CA HIS A 175 -1.85 12.84 -15.84
C HIS A 175 -1.05 13.84 -14.97
N ASP A 176 -1.28 15.14 -15.16
CA ASP A 176 -0.53 16.17 -14.41
C ASP A 176 -0.86 16.12 -12.91
N SER A 177 -2.12 15.84 -12.55
CA SER A 177 -2.53 15.62 -11.16
C SER A 177 -1.82 14.39 -10.58
N LEU A 178 -1.73 13.30 -11.35
CA LEU A 178 -1.01 12.09 -10.91
C LEU A 178 0.47 12.40 -10.64
N ILE A 179 1.14 13.20 -11.47
CA ILE A 179 2.53 13.64 -11.21
C ILE A 179 2.62 14.44 -9.91
N VAL A 180 1.72 15.40 -9.68
CA VAL A 180 1.73 16.23 -8.46
C VAL A 180 1.62 15.34 -7.22
N PHE A 181 0.64 14.44 -7.18
CA PHE A 181 0.47 13.52 -6.06
C PHE A 181 1.61 12.50 -5.95
N HIS A 182 2.20 12.08 -7.06
CA HIS A 182 3.37 11.20 -7.05
C HIS A 182 4.58 11.89 -6.42
N VAL A 183 4.87 13.13 -6.82
CA VAL A 183 5.95 13.94 -6.23
C VAL A 183 5.71 14.19 -4.75
N LEU A 184 4.48 14.50 -4.34
CA LEU A 184 4.10 14.62 -2.93
C LEU A 184 4.41 13.34 -2.16
N GLY A 185 4.06 12.18 -2.71
CA GLY A 185 4.40 10.87 -2.15
C GLY A 185 5.90 10.67 -2.01
N VAL A 186 6.70 11.06 -3.01
CA VAL A 186 8.18 10.95 -2.94
C VAL A 186 8.73 11.83 -1.82
N VAL A 187 8.27 13.09 -1.75
CA VAL A 187 8.75 14.06 -0.74
C VAL A 187 8.39 13.60 0.68
N LEU A 188 7.14 13.17 0.90
CA LEU A 188 6.70 12.67 2.21
C LEU A 188 7.41 11.37 2.59
N GLY A 189 7.54 10.43 1.66
CA GLY A 189 8.19 9.14 1.90
C GLY A 189 9.69 9.26 2.15
N PHE A 190 10.40 10.04 1.33
CA PHE A 190 11.83 10.27 1.50
C PHE A 190 12.11 11.10 2.77
N GLY A 191 11.38 12.19 2.99
CA GLY A 191 11.54 13.01 4.20
C GLY A 191 11.24 12.22 5.47
N GLY A 192 10.18 11.41 5.47
CA GLY A 192 9.82 10.54 6.58
C GLY A 192 10.87 9.48 6.87
N THR A 193 11.40 8.82 5.84
CA THR A 193 12.45 7.79 6.03
C THR A 193 13.77 8.37 6.51
N VAL A 194 14.20 9.53 6.00
CA VAL A 194 15.39 10.22 6.52
C VAL A 194 15.20 10.60 7.99
N MET A 195 14.03 11.13 8.37
CA MET A 195 13.75 11.45 9.78
C MET A 195 13.75 10.20 10.67
N ALA A 196 13.11 9.13 10.22
CA ALA A 196 13.08 7.85 10.92
C ALA A 196 14.51 7.31 11.12
N ASP A 197 15.35 7.34 10.08
CA ASP A 197 16.74 6.89 10.14
C ASP A 197 17.56 7.74 11.14
N ILE A 198 17.40 9.08 11.15
CA ILE A 198 18.08 9.97 12.11
C ILE A 198 17.71 9.62 13.55
N MET A 199 16.41 9.50 13.84
CA MET A 199 15.93 9.14 15.18
C MET A 199 16.40 7.74 15.58
N PHE A 200 16.39 6.81 14.63
CA PHE A 200 16.84 5.45 14.83
C PHE A 200 18.34 5.38 15.13
N PHE A 201 19.17 6.19 14.47
CA PHE A 201 20.60 6.29 14.81
C PHE A 201 20.84 6.90 16.18
N LYS A 202 20.02 7.88 16.59
CA LYS A 202 20.06 8.44 17.94
C LYS A 202 19.80 7.35 18.98
N PHE A 203 18.75 6.56 18.77
CA PHE A 203 18.44 5.38 19.58
C PHE A 203 19.60 4.36 19.63
N LEU A 204 20.25 4.07 18.50
CA LEU A 204 21.37 3.13 18.47
C LEU A 204 22.64 3.64 19.17
N LYS A 205 22.70 4.94 19.46
CA LYS A 205 23.79 5.59 20.20
C LYS A 205 23.55 5.54 21.71
N ASP A 206 22.34 5.85 22.16
CA ASP A 206 21.98 5.91 23.59
C ASP A 206 21.36 4.62 24.14
N GLY A 207 20.90 3.72 23.27
CA GLY A 207 20.29 2.43 23.60
C GLY A 207 18.92 2.55 24.28
N LYS A 208 18.28 3.72 24.24
CA LYS A 208 17.03 4.01 24.97
C LYS A 208 16.05 4.75 24.05
N VAL A 209 14.77 4.38 24.10
CA VAL A 209 13.68 5.11 23.42
C VAL A 209 12.71 5.62 24.48
N SER A 210 12.50 6.93 24.54
CA SER A 210 11.44 7.50 25.37
C SER A 210 10.05 7.22 24.77
N THR A 211 9.00 7.28 25.60
CA THR A 211 7.62 7.10 25.11
C THR A 211 7.25 8.13 24.04
N PHE A 212 7.68 9.38 24.21
CA PHE A 212 7.51 10.43 23.21
C PHE A 212 8.24 10.13 21.90
N GLU A 213 9.49 9.65 21.95
CA GLU A 213 10.24 9.27 20.74
C GLU A 213 9.56 8.09 20.02
N ASN A 214 9.01 7.12 20.75
CA ASN A 214 8.25 6.02 20.15
C ASN A 214 6.96 6.51 19.48
N ASP A 215 6.23 7.41 20.13
CA ASP A 215 5.00 8.00 19.56
C ASP A 215 5.31 8.79 18.29
N VAL A 216 6.39 9.59 18.29
CA VAL A 216 6.85 10.32 17.10
C VAL A 216 7.26 9.36 15.98
N LEU A 217 8.03 8.31 16.29
CA LEU A 217 8.42 7.29 15.31
C LEU A 217 7.20 6.59 14.71
N ARG A 218 6.17 6.30 15.52
CA ARG A 218 4.91 5.73 15.04
C ARG A 218 4.19 6.66 14.08
N THR A 219 4.10 7.95 14.40
CA THR A 219 3.49 8.94 13.49
C THR A 219 4.27 9.06 12.19
N ILE A 220 5.61 9.10 12.24
CA ILE A 220 6.46 9.11 11.03
C ILE A 220 6.22 7.85 10.19
N SER A 221 6.15 6.67 10.82
CA SER A 221 5.86 5.41 10.13
C SER A 221 4.50 5.44 9.43
N GLN A 222 3.45 5.96 10.10
CA GLN A 222 2.13 6.13 9.49
C GLN A 222 2.15 7.07 8.27
N VAL A 223 2.92 8.17 8.34
CA VAL A 223 3.13 9.09 7.21
C VAL A 223 3.88 8.40 6.05
N ILE A 224 4.92 7.61 6.34
CA ILE A 224 5.65 6.85 5.32
C ILE A 224 4.72 5.85 4.62
N TRP A 225 3.87 5.14 5.36
CA TRP A 225 2.90 4.19 4.78
C TRP A 225 1.86 4.88 3.91
N PHE A 226 1.34 6.03 4.35
CA PHE A 226 0.46 6.85 3.53
C PHE A 226 1.15 7.31 2.24
N ALA A 227 2.38 7.80 2.34
CA ALA A 227 3.19 8.22 1.20
C ALA A 227 3.49 7.07 0.23
N LEU A 228 3.76 5.86 0.75
CA LEU A 228 3.99 4.67 -0.07
C LEU A 228 2.73 4.25 -0.82
N ALA A 229 1.56 4.26 -0.18
CA ALA A 229 0.30 4.00 -0.87
C ALA A 229 0.04 5.03 -1.97
N LEU A 230 0.25 6.32 -1.67
CA LEU A 230 0.13 7.40 -2.66
C LEU A 230 1.07 7.18 -3.86
N LEU A 231 2.33 6.78 -3.61
CA LEU A 231 3.31 6.49 -4.65
C LEU A 231 2.94 5.30 -5.53
N LEU A 232 2.47 4.21 -4.92
CA LEU A 232 2.08 3.01 -5.65
C LEU A 232 0.86 3.28 -6.53
N LEU A 233 -0.16 3.97 -6.01
CA LEU A 233 -1.38 4.28 -6.75
C LEU A 233 -1.14 5.28 -7.89
N THR A 234 -0.47 6.39 -7.59
CA THR A 234 -0.14 7.40 -8.62
C THR A 234 0.85 6.85 -9.64
N GLY A 235 1.82 6.05 -9.21
CA GLY A 235 2.79 5.39 -10.09
C GLY A 235 2.12 4.38 -11.02
N ALA A 236 1.17 3.58 -10.50
CA ALA A 236 0.39 2.67 -11.33
C ALA A 236 -0.49 3.43 -12.33
N GLY A 237 -1.14 4.52 -11.92
CA GLY A 237 -1.92 5.38 -12.81
C GLY A 237 -1.07 5.97 -13.95
N LEU A 238 0.10 6.52 -13.63
CA LEU A 238 1.06 7.03 -14.63
C LEU A 238 1.56 5.92 -15.55
N PHE A 239 1.83 4.73 -15.01
CA PHE A 239 2.26 3.59 -15.82
C PHE A 239 1.18 3.14 -16.79
N VAL A 240 -0.06 3.01 -16.35
CA VAL A 240 -1.18 2.61 -17.21
C VAL A 240 -1.45 3.66 -18.29
N ALA A 241 -1.30 4.95 -17.97
CA ALA A 241 -1.46 6.04 -18.94
C ALA A 241 -0.43 6.00 -20.09
N GLU A 242 0.81 5.55 -19.82
CA GLU A 242 1.92 5.54 -20.78
C GLU A 242 2.63 4.18 -20.88
N MET A 243 1.87 3.09 -20.80
CA MET A 243 2.41 1.72 -20.64
C MET A 243 3.39 1.32 -21.75
N GLU A 244 3.06 1.66 -23.00
CA GLU A 244 3.89 1.35 -24.18
C GLU A 244 5.24 2.07 -24.13
N LEU A 245 5.27 3.33 -23.70
CA LEU A 245 6.49 4.11 -23.61
C LEU A 245 7.34 3.72 -22.39
N LEU A 246 6.71 3.50 -21.24
CA LEU A 246 7.41 3.28 -19.97
C LEU A 246 7.99 1.87 -19.84
N SER A 247 7.32 0.86 -20.40
CA SER A 247 7.80 -0.54 -20.35
C SER A 247 9.15 -0.74 -21.04
N GLY A 248 9.46 0.04 -22.09
CA GLY A 248 10.75 0.04 -22.77
C GLY A 248 11.80 0.99 -22.19
N SER A 249 11.46 1.81 -21.19
CA SER A 249 12.33 2.87 -20.68
C SER A 249 13.33 2.36 -19.63
N PRO A 250 14.66 2.43 -19.87
CA PRO A 250 15.66 2.04 -18.88
C PRO A 250 15.51 2.80 -17.56
N LYS A 251 15.12 4.09 -17.63
CA LYS A 251 14.87 4.94 -16.45
C LYS A 251 13.75 4.37 -15.59
N PHE A 252 12.63 4.03 -16.23
CA PHE A 252 11.45 3.51 -15.53
C PHE A 252 11.75 2.14 -14.92
N LEU A 253 12.33 1.22 -15.70
CA LEU A 253 12.68 -0.13 -15.23
C LEU A 253 13.68 -0.08 -14.06
N THR A 254 14.70 0.78 -14.13
CA THR A 254 15.63 1.02 -13.01
C THR A 254 14.87 1.51 -11.78
N LYS A 255 13.96 2.48 -11.93
CA LYS A 255 13.13 2.99 -10.84
C LYS A 255 12.25 1.88 -10.23
N MET A 256 11.70 0.96 -11.04
CA MET A 256 10.91 -0.17 -10.53
C MET A 256 11.75 -1.13 -9.69
N VAL A 257 13.00 -1.40 -10.10
CA VAL A 257 13.93 -2.18 -9.28
C VAL A 257 14.24 -1.46 -7.96
N VAL A 258 14.51 -0.15 -7.99
CA VAL A 258 14.75 0.66 -6.79
C VAL A 258 13.54 0.62 -5.85
N VAL A 259 12.31 0.77 -6.37
CA VAL A 259 11.08 0.65 -5.57
C VAL A 259 10.93 -0.76 -4.97
N GLY A 260 11.25 -1.80 -5.74
CA GLY A 260 11.29 -3.18 -5.23
C GLY A 260 12.25 -3.33 -4.05
N VAL A 261 13.45 -2.75 -4.14
CA VAL A 261 14.41 -2.73 -3.03
C VAL A 261 13.86 -1.98 -1.82
N ILE A 262 13.19 -0.83 -2.01
CA ILE A 262 12.54 -0.08 -0.92
C ILE A 262 11.50 -0.97 -0.20
N LEU A 263 10.64 -1.66 -0.96
CA LEU A 263 9.60 -2.54 -0.40
C LEU A 263 10.21 -3.71 0.38
N VAL A 264 11.18 -4.42 -0.21
CA VAL A 264 11.85 -5.55 0.43
C VAL A 264 12.61 -5.10 1.67
N ASN A 265 13.37 -4.00 1.59
CA ASN A 265 14.13 -3.48 2.72
C ASN A 265 13.20 -3.03 3.87
N GLY A 266 12.08 -2.37 3.55
CA GLY A 266 11.06 -1.99 4.52
C GLY A 266 10.44 -3.21 5.23
N ALA A 267 10.18 -4.29 4.49
CA ALA A 267 9.73 -5.56 5.07
C ALA A 267 10.80 -6.16 6.00
N LEU A 268 12.06 -6.22 5.57
CA LEU A 268 13.17 -6.74 6.38
C LEU A 268 13.32 -5.98 7.72
N LEU A 269 13.21 -4.65 7.70
CA LEU A 269 13.24 -3.83 8.90
C LEU A 269 12.09 -4.19 9.87
N ASN A 270 10.86 -4.31 9.38
CA ASN A 270 9.71 -4.64 10.23
C ASN A 270 9.77 -6.08 10.78
N ILE A 271 10.31 -7.03 10.02
CA ILE A 271 10.38 -8.44 10.42
C ILE A 271 11.52 -8.70 11.41
N PHE A 272 12.71 -8.15 11.13
CA PHE A 272 13.92 -8.51 11.88
C PHE A 272 14.33 -7.49 12.93
N ILE A 273 14.02 -6.22 12.72
CA ILE A 273 14.56 -5.13 13.53
C ILE A 273 13.51 -4.65 14.55
N ALA A 274 12.30 -4.31 14.12
CA ALA A 274 11.22 -3.82 15.00
C ALA A 274 10.89 -4.71 16.23
N PRO A 275 10.62 -6.03 16.09
CA PRO A 275 10.18 -6.87 17.22
C PRO A 275 11.26 -7.13 18.29
N HIS A 276 12.51 -6.72 18.04
CA HIS A 276 13.62 -6.95 18.94
C HIS A 276 13.92 -5.76 19.85
N PHE A 277 13.38 -4.57 19.58
CA PHE A 277 13.64 -3.40 20.41
C PHE A 277 12.95 -3.44 21.77
N GLU A 278 11.81 -4.11 21.88
CA GLU A 278 11.11 -4.25 23.17
C GLU A 278 11.76 -5.28 24.10
N LYS A 279 12.44 -6.30 23.54
CA LYS A 279 12.94 -7.47 24.30
C LYS A 279 14.36 -7.31 24.86
N ILE A 280 15.10 -6.27 24.46
CA ILE A 280 16.46 -6.02 24.95
C ILE A 280 16.46 -5.45 26.38
N ILE A 281 15.33 -4.90 26.84
CA ILE A 281 15.24 -4.26 28.17
C ILE A 281 14.83 -5.25 29.28
N PHE A 282 14.26 -6.43 28.95
CA PHE A 282 13.59 -7.30 29.94
C PHE A 282 13.95 -8.79 29.92
N GLY A 283 14.92 -9.24 29.11
CA GLY A 283 15.28 -10.67 29.03
C GLY A 283 16.26 -11.10 30.13
N GLY A 284 15.93 -12.13 30.93
CA GLY A 284 16.87 -12.77 31.88
C GLY A 284 17.91 -13.67 31.20
N VAL A 285 18.51 -13.22 30.10
CA VAL A 285 19.55 -13.93 29.35
C VAL A 285 20.92 -13.35 29.76
N GLY A 286 21.95 -14.19 29.87
CA GLY A 286 23.29 -13.74 30.29
C GLY A 286 23.79 -12.51 29.52
N ALA A 287 24.42 -11.58 30.25
CA ALA A 287 24.81 -10.26 29.74
C ALA A 287 25.61 -10.30 28.42
N ASP A 288 26.46 -11.33 28.24
CA ASP A 288 27.27 -11.50 27.04
C ASP A 288 26.45 -11.86 25.79
N GLU A 289 25.44 -12.72 25.92
CA GLU A 289 24.59 -13.13 24.80
C GLU A 289 23.70 -11.97 24.33
N GLN A 290 23.18 -11.18 25.27
CA GLN A 290 22.44 -9.95 24.97
C GLN A 290 23.31 -8.93 24.25
N LEU A 291 24.55 -8.74 24.71
CA LEU A 291 25.50 -7.81 24.09
C LEU A 291 25.88 -8.24 22.67
N ILE A 292 26.03 -9.54 22.41
CA ILE A 292 26.30 -10.06 21.06
C ILE A 292 25.09 -9.85 20.15
N ARG A 293 23.87 -10.13 20.62
CA ARG A 293 22.64 -9.94 19.85
C ARG A 293 22.41 -8.46 19.52
N PHE A 294 22.58 -7.57 20.49
CA PHE A 294 22.50 -6.12 20.28
C PHE A 294 23.50 -5.64 19.23
N ARG A 295 24.77 -6.11 19.30
CA ARG A 295 25.79 -5.78 18.29
C ARG A 295 25.42 -6.25 16.88
N ARG A 296 24.83 -7.44 16.73
CA ARG A 296 24.37 -7.95 15.42
C ARG A 296 23.20 -7.12 14.88
N LEU A 297 22.22 -6.82 15.73
CA LEU A 297 21.07 -5.98 15.37
C LEU A 297 21.52 -4.58 14.95
N LYS A 298 22.46 -3.97 15.70
CA LYS A 298 23.04 -2.67 15.35
C LYS A 298 23.66 -2.71 13.94
N LYS A 299 24.58 -3.65 13.66
CA LYS A 299 25.19 -3.79 12.32
C LYS A 299 24.16 -3.92 11.19
N LEU A 300 23.17 -4.79 11.39
CA LEU A 300 22.11 -5.04 10.41
C LEU A 300 21.29 -3.77 10.16
N ALA A 301 20.94 -3.07 11.23
CA ALA A 301 20.12 -1.87 11.12
C ALA A 301 20.88 -0.69 10.45
N PHE A 302 22.20 -0.57 10.66
CA PHE A 302 23.04 0.37 9.89
C PHE A 302 23.07 0.05 8.40
N ALA A 303 23.11 -1.23 8.02
CA ALA A 303 23.07 -1.63 6.61
C ALA A 303 21.71 -1.34 5.98
N LEU A 304 20.62 -1.75 6.65
CA LEU A 304 19.25 -1.56 6.15
C LEU A 304 18.83 -0.08 6.09
N GLY A 305 19.29 0.75 7.04
CA GLY A 305 19.08 2.21 6.99
C GLY A 305 19.79 2.86 5.80
N ALA A 306 21.06 2.47 5.54
CA ALA A 306 21.80 2.97 4.38
C ALA A 306 21.12 2.56 3.05
N ILE A 307 20.67 1.30 2.93
CA ILE A 307 19.92 0.83 1.75
C ILE A 307 18.64 1.65 1.57
N SER A 308 17.89 1.89 2.66
CA SER A 308 16.67 2.70 2.64
C SER A 308 16.92 4.11 2.11
N THR A 309 17.77 4.88 2.80
CA THR A 309 18.08 6.28 2.45
C THR A 309 18.59 6.41 1.01
N LEU A 310 19.51 5.53 0.58
CA LEU A 310 20.07 5.59 -0.78
C LEU A 310 19.08 5.16 -1.86
N SER A 311 18.18 4.22 -1.57
CA SER A 311 17.15 3.80 -2.53
C SER A 311 16.10 4.89 -2.70
N TRP A 312 15.64 5.53 -1.62
CA TRP A 312 14.76 6.69 -1.71
C TRP A 312 15.41 7.86 -2.46
N GLY A 313 16.67 8.17 -2.16
CA GLY A 313 17.43 9.18 -2.89
C GLY A 313 17.59 8.86 -4.38
N SER A 314 17.81 7.59 -4.72
CA SER A 314 17.88 7.12 -6.11
C SER A 314 16.54 7.23 -6.83
N ALA A 315 15.43 6.86 -6.18
CA ALA A 315 14.09 6.99 -6.72
C ALA A 315 13.72 8.47 -6.97
N PHE A 316 14.07 9.36 -6.04
CA PHE A 316 13.92 10.80 -6.19
C PHE A 316 14.75 11.33 -7.37
N LEU A 317 16.03 10.97 -7.45
CA LEU A 317 16.93 11.43 -8.52
C LEU A 317 16.44 10.95 -9.90
N LEU A 318 16.08 9.68 -10.04
CA LEU A 318 15.51 9.12 -11.28
C LEU A 318 14.19 9.80 -11.67
N GLY A 319 13.40 10.26 -10.69
CA GLY A 319 12.20 11.05 -10.91
C GLY A 319 12.49 12.49 -11.38
N ALA A 320 13.53 13.12 -10.84
CA ALA A 320 13.94 14.48 -11.20
C ALA A 320 14.64 14.56 -12.57
N LEU A 321 15.31 13.49 -12.98
CA LEU A 321 15.98 13.42 -14.27
C LEU A 321 14.98 13.21 -15.42
N ARG A 322 15.11 14.06 -16.46
CA ARG A 322 14.33 13.91 -17.70
C ARG A 322 14.62 12.57 -18.37
N ARG A 323 15.91 12.24 -18.56
CA ARG A 323 16.40 11.01 -19.22
C ARG A 323 17.69 10.55 -18.54
N ILE A 324 18.01 9.26 -18.66
CA ILE A 324 19.33 8.72 -18.29
C ILE A 324 20.05 8.29 -19.58
N PRO A 325 21.29 8.74 -19.83
CA PRO A 325 22.04 8.41 -21.05
C PRO A 325 22.75 7.05 -20.92
N MET A 326 22.07 6.07 -20.32
CA MET A 326 22.63 4.76 -19.99
C MET A 326 21.58 3.70 -20.28
N ASP A 327 22.03 2.52 -20.70
CA ASP A 327 21.21 1.34 -20.82
C ASP A 327 20.83 0.78 -19.43
N LEU A 328 19.89 -0.17 -19.41
CA LEU A 328 19.38 -0.75 -18.17
C LEU A 328 20.49 -1.43 -17.35
N GLY A 329 21.39 -2.17 -18.00
CA GLY A 329 22.44 -2.91 -17.31
C GLY A 329 23.40 -1.96 -16.58
N THR A 330 23.86 -0.91 -17.28
CA THR A 330 24.72 0.11 -16.67
C THR A 330 24.01 0.87 -15.56
N ALA A 331 22.74 1.25 -15.75
CA ALA A 331 21.97 1.97 -14.72
C ALA A 331 21.81 1.13 -13.43
N LEU A 332 21.50 -0.17 -13.56
CA LEU A 332 21.44 -1.09 -12.43
C LEU A 332 22.80 -1.33 -11.79
N GLY A 333 23.88 -1.40 -12.58
CA GLY A 333 25.25 -1.50 -12.08
C GLY A 333 25.65 -0.29 -11.23
N VAL A 334 25.32 0.92 -11.69
CA VAL A 334 25.54 2.16 -10.93
C VAL A 334 24.75 2.15 -9.62
N TYR A 335 23.46 1.80 -9.66
CA TYR A 335 22.65 1.70 -8.45
C TYR A 335 23.19 0.66 -7.46
N GLY A 336 23.59 -0.52 -7.94
CA GLY A 336 24.22 -1.55 -7.12
C GLY A 336 25.52 -1.07 -6.47
N ALA A 337 26.37 -0.36 -7.21
CA ALA A 337 27.60 0.23 -6.68
C ALA A 337 27.31 1.27 -5.59
N VAL A 338 26.31 2.15 -5.78
CA VAL A 338 25.86 3.12 -4.78
C VAL A 338 25.44 2.42 -3.49
N LEU A 339 24.64 1.35 -3.57
CA LEU A 339 24.24 0.57 -2.40
C LEU A 339 25.43 -0.10 -1.71
N LEU A 340 26.33 -0.73 -2.45
CA LEU A 340 27.51 -1.40 -1.90
C LEU A 340 28.41 -0.41 -1.15
N ILE A 341 28.72 0.73 -1.77
CA ILE A 341 29.51 1.80 -1.14
C ILE A 341 28.79 2.31 0.10
N GLY A 342 27.49 2.57 0.01
CA GLY A 342 26.66 3.01 1.13
C GLY A 342 26.71 2.06 2.32
N VAL A 343 26.55 0.76 2.08
CA VAL A 343 26.63 -0.27 3.13
C VAL A 343 28.05 -0.32 3.72
N MET A 344 29.10 -0.27 2.89
CA MET A 344 30.48 -0.23 3.40
C MET A 344 30.72 0.97 4.32
N VAL A 345 30.28 2.16 3.90
CA VAL A 345 30.37 3.39 4.71
C VAL A 345 29.57 3.25 6.00
N SER A 346 28.35 2.69 5.95
CA SER A 346 27.53 2.52 7.15
C SER A 346 28.16 1.55 8.16
N GLN A 347 28.84 0.50 7.70
CA GLN A 347 29.60 -0.40 8.57
C GLN A 347 30.81 0.28 9.20
N ILE A 348 31.48 1.21 8.50
CA ILE A 348 32.57 2.00 9.08
C ILE A 348 32.02 2.94 10.17
N MET A 349 30.90 3.60 9.91
CA MET A 349 30.22 4.48 10.88
C MET A 349 29.77 3.70 12.12
N GLU A 350 29.19 2.52 11.95
CA GLU A 350 28.78 1.63 13.04
C GLU A 350 29.96 1.30 13.96
N ARG A 351 31.13 0.98 13.39
CA ARG A 351 32.35 0.68 14.16
C ARG A 351 32.88 1.89 14.92
N ARG A 352 32.76 3.10 14.36
CA ARG A 352 33.19 4.34 15.03
C ARG A 352 32.31 4.68 16.22
N MET A 353 31.00 4.44 16.13
CA MET A 353 30.05 4.57 17.23
C MET A 353 30.12 3.46 18.30
N ARG A 354 31.16 2.62 18.26
CA ARG A 354 31.48 1.67 19.33
C ARG A 354 32.51 2.22 20.32
N ARG A 355 33.21 3.29 19.95
CA ARG A 355 34.05 4.09 20.84
C ARG A 355 33.19 5.22 21.39
#